data_AF-K0J3P9-F1
#
_entry.id   AF-K0J3P9-F1
#
_cell.length_a   1.000
_cell.length_b   1.000
_cell.length_c   1.000
_cell.angle_alpha   90.00
_cell.angle_beta   90.00
_cell.angle_gamma   90.00
#
_symmetry.space_group_name_H-M   'P 1'
#
loop_
_entity.id
_entity.type
_entity.pdbx_description
1 polymer ?
#
loop_
_entity_poly.entity_id
_entity_poly.type
_entity_poly.pdbx_seq_one_letter_code
_entity_poly.pdbx_strand_id
1 'polypeptide(L)' 'MNLIRRMTMGVLSGNPKDQPMHYGEVFGLWSFLLAAKGSIAGFQTNFNHAGDADLKKLIEEAIQAL' A
#
# COMPACT_ATOMS: atom_id res chain seq x y z
N MET A 1 -15.38 -2.41 -11.59
CA MET A 1 -15.21 -1.89 -10.22
C MET A 1 -16.19 -2.48 -9.19
N ASN A 2 -17.45 -2.77 -9.52
CA ASN A 2 -18.48 -3.16 -8.53
C ASN A 2 -18.49 -4.64 -8.10
N LEU A 3 -17.76 -5.52 -8.81
CA LEU A 3 -17.74 -6.96 -8.51
C LEU A 3 -16.75 -7.31 -7.38
N ILE A 4 -15.56 -6.70 -7.36
CA ILE A 4 -14.55 -6.91 -6.32
C ILE A 4 -15.08 -6.41 -4.96
N ARG A 5 -15.72 -5.23 -4.95
CA ARG A 5 -16.33 -4.66 -3.74
C ARG A 5 -17.45 -5.53 -3.15
N ARG A 6 -18.19 -6.28 -3.98
CA ARG A 6 -19.25 -7.22 -3.57
C ARG A 6 -18.71 -8.53 -2.99
N MET A 7 -17.49 -8.95 -3.36
CA MET A 7 -16.90 -10.19 -2.87
C MET A 7 -16.19 -10.03 -1.52
N THR A 8 -15.76 -8.82 -1.17
CA THR A 8 -14.90 -8.63 -0.01
C THR A 8 -15.60 -7.94 1.16
N MET A 9 -16.62 -7.07 0.96
CA MET A 9 -17.50 -6.59 2.05
C MET A 9 -18.90 -6.28 1.53
N GLY A 10 -19.94 -6.92 2.08
CA GLY A 10 -21.33 -6.75 1.64
C GLY A 10 -22.15 -8.03 1.46
N VAL A 11 -21.70 -9.18 2.00
CA VAL A 11 -22.53 -10.40 2.09
C VAL A 11 -23.76 -10.17 2.98
N LEU A 12 -23.64 -9.30 3.99
CA LEU A 12 -24.75 -8.87 4.83
C LEU A 12 -25.20 -7.48 4.38
N SER A 13 -26.51 -7.29 4.21
CA SER A 13 -27.09 -6.00 3.82
C SER A 13 -26.79 -4.92 4.87
N GLY A 14 -26.01 -3.89 4.51
CA GLY A 14 -25.63 -2.78 5.40
C GLY A 14 -24.51 -1.89 4.81
N ASN A 15 -24.05 -0.91 5.58
CA ASN A 15 -22.89 -0.07 5.22
C ASN A 15 -21.60 -0.91 5.35
N PRO A 16 -20.82 -1.11 4.27
CA PRO A 16 -19.62 -1.95 4.29
C PRO A 16 -18.54 -1.50 5.28
N LYS A 17 -18.52 -0.22 5.68
CA LYS A 17 -17.56 0.29 6.67
C LYS A 17 -17.89 -0.10 8.11
N ASP A 18 -19.15 -0.45 8.37
CA ASP A 18 -19.63 -0.84 9.70
C ASP A 18 -19.54 -2.36 9.90
N GLN A 19 -19.10 -3.09 8.87
CA GLN A 19 -18.90 -4.54 8.90
C GLN A 19 -17.42 -4.85 9.22
N PRO A 20 -17.13 -5.98 9.90
CA PRO A 20 -15.76 -6.40 10.15
C PRO A 20 -15.09 -6.94 8.87
N MET A 21 -13.83 -6.59 8.64
CA MET A 21 -13.05 -7.09 7.49
C MET A 21 -12.87 -8.61 7.58
N HIS A 22 -12.93 -9.29 6.44
CA HIS A 22 -12.63 -10.71 6.34
C HIS A 22 -11.12 -10.95 6.43
N TYR A 23 -10.73 -12.17 6.83
CA TYR A 23 -9.31 -12.53 7.01
C TYR A 23 -8.44 -12.22 5.79
N GLY A 24 -8.93 -12.50 4.57
CA GLY A 24 -8.20 -12.20 3.34
C GLY A 24 -7.98 -10.70 3.13
N GLU A 25 -8.91 -9.85 3.57
CA GLU A 25 -8.79 -8.40 3.47
C GLU A 25 -7.84 -7.84 4.52
N VAL A 26 -7.93 -8.32 5.76
CA VAL A 26 -6.98 -7.97 6.84
C VAL A 26 -5.57 -8.35 6.43
N PHE A 27 -5.39 -9.58 5.97
CA PHE A 27 -4.09 -10.09 5.53
C PHE A 27 -3.56 -9.33 4.31
N GLY A 28 -4.42 -9.08 3.31
CA GLY A 28 -4.05 -8.32 2.12
C GLY A 28 -3.64 -6.88 2.43
N LEU A 29 -4.40 -6.18 3.26
CA LEU A 29 -4.09 -4.81 3.68
C LEU A 29 -2.80 -4.75 4.49
N TRP A 30 -2.62 -5.67 5.44
CA TRP A 30 -1.40 -5.77 6.23
C TRP A 30 -0.18 -6.05 5.35
N SER A 31 -0.29 -7.00 4.42
CA SER A 31 0.80 -7.38 3.50
C SER A 31 1.16 -6.23 2.56
N PHE A 32 0.15 -5.52 2.03
CA PHE A 32 0.36 -4.32 1.23
C PHE A 32 1.12 -3.24 2.02
N LEU A 33 0.69 -2.95 3.25
CA LEU A 33 1.35 -1.96 4.11
C LEU A 33 2.78 -2.38 4.47
N LEU A 34 3.01 -3.67 4.73
CA LEU A 34 4.34 -4.21 4.98
C LEU A 34 5.26 -3.98 3.76
N ALA A 35 4.80 -4.33 2.57
CA ALA A 35 5.56 -4.14 1.33
C ALA A 35 5.87 -2.66 1.07
N ALA A 36 4.87 -1.78 1.19
CA ALA A 36 5.04 -0.33 1.00
C ALA A 36 6.09 0.25 1.97
N LYS A 37 6.03 -0.12 3.26
CA LYS A 37 7.04 0.29 4.25
C LYS A 37 8.43 -0.24 3.93
N GLY A 38 8.53 -1.50 3.47
CA GLY A 38 9.78 -2.08 3.00
C GLY A 38 10.37 -1.32 1.82
N SER A 39 9.55 -0.96 0.84
CA SER A 39 9.95 -0.14 -0.31
C SER A 39 10.43 1.24 0.10
N ILE A 40 9.73 1.94 1.00
CA ILE A 40 10.14 3.25 1.51
C ILE A 40 11.52 3.16 2.18
N ALA A 41 11.73 2.18 3.07
CA ALA A 41 13.02 1.99 3.74
C ALA A 41 14.16 1.66 2.77
N GLY A 42 13.87 0.82 1.76
CA GLY A 42 14.83 0.51 0.69
C GLY A 42 15.18 1.73 -0.16
N PHE A 43 14.19 2.54 -0.54
CA PHE A 43 14.41 3.77 -1.29
C PHE A 43 15.17 4.82 -0.48
N GLN A 44 14.89 4.99 0.80
CA GLN A 44 15.68 5.85 1.69
C GLN A 44 17.14 5.38 1.77
N THR A 45 17.37 4.07 1.82
CA THR A 45 18.73 3.50 1.75
C THR A 45 19.41 3.87 0.44
N ASN A 46 18.74 3.68 -0.71
CA ASN A 46 19.26 4.06 -2.02
C ASN A 46 19.53 5.57 -2.12
N PHE A 47 18.64 6.42 -1.61
CA PHE A 47 18.80 7.88 -1.60
C PHE A 47 20.09 8.29 -0.87
N ASN A 48 20.36 7.67 0.28
CA ASN A 48 21.57 7.95 1.05
C ASN A 48 22.86 7.49 0.36
N HIS A 49 22.77 6.49 -0.53
CA HIS A 49 23.92 5.93 -1.27
C HIS A 49 24.06 6.48 -2.69
N ALA A 50 23.05 7.18 -3.21
CA ALA A 50 23.12 7.83 -4.51
C ALA A 50 24.06 9.04 -4.46
N GLY A 51 24.93 9.15 -5.47
CA GLY A 51 25.74 10.36 -5.70
C GLY A 51 25.09 11.34 -6.69
N ASP A 52 24.27 10.83 -7.61
CA ASP A 52 23.63 11.62 -8.67
C ASP A 52 22.41 12.38 -8.16
N ALA A 53 22.33 13.68 -8.48
CA ALA A 53 21.30 14.57 -7.95
C ALA A 53 19.92 14.34 -8.60
N ASP A 54 19.87 13.95 -9.87
CA ASP A 54 18.60 13.72 -10.55
C ASP A 54 18.02 12.35 -10.16
N LEU A 55 18.89 11.35 -9.95
CA LEU A 55 18.50 10.07 -9.36
C LEU A 55 17.92 10.26 -7.95
N LYS A 56 18.49 11.13 -7.13
CA LYS A 56 17.93 11.45 -5.81
C LYS A 56 16.50 11.99 -5.89
N LYS A 57 16.22 12.88 -6.86
CA LYS A 57 14.86 13.41 -7.08
C LYS A 57 13.90 12.30 -7.49
N LEU A 58 14.30 11.41 -8.40
CA LEU A 58 13.48 10.27 -8.81
C LEU A 58 13.19 9.31 -7.64
N ILE A 59 14.17 9.07 -6.76
CA ILE A 59 13.97 8.24 -5.56
C ILE A 59 13.00 8.94 -4.59
N GLU A 60 13.12 10.25 -4.42
CA GLU A 60 12.22 11.03 -3.57
C GLU A 60 10.77 11.04 -4.11
N GLU A 61 10.60 11.21 -5.43
CA GLU A 61 9.31 11.07 -6.11
C GLU A 61 8.71 9.68 -5.93
N ALA A 62 9.53 8.62 -6.03
CA ALA A 62 9.09 7.25 -5.81
C ALA A 62 8.63 6.99 -4.37
N ILE A 63 9.25 7.64 -3.37
CA ILE A 63 8.82 7.58 -1.98
C ILE A 63 7.49 8.32 -1.79
N GLN A 64 7.31 9.50 -2.41
CA GLN A 64 6.07 10.29 -2.30
C GLN A 64 4.86 9.63 -2.99
N ALA A 65 5.11 8.77 -3.97
CA ALA A 65 4.07 8.02 -4.68
C ALA A 65 3.53 6.79 -3.91
N LEU A 66 4.20 6.37 -2.82
CA LEU A 66 3.84 5.23 -1.97
C LEU A 66 3.02 5.65 -0.75
#